data_AF-E9AQL0-F1
#
_entry.id   AF-E9AQL0-F1
#
_cell.length_a   1.000
_cell.length_b   1.000
_cell.length_c   1.000
_cell.angle_alpha   90.00
_cell.angle_beta   90.00
_cell.angle_gamma   90.00
#
_symmetry.space_group_name_H-M   'P 1'
#
loop_
_entity.id
_entity.type
_entity.pdbx_description
1 polymer ?
#
loop_
_entity_poly.entity_id
_entity_poly.type
_entity_poly.pdbx_seq_one_letter_code
_entity_poly.pdbx_strand_id
1 'polypeptide(L)'
;MLRRHACSTAACVTAIQATRAAHSIAVLQNSTPATTAKKLGNAVPKEEVAAVNKVPVAILEKVCNPRLVAFTEMDLARTRFAPLIATITDEVDYTSIEQQVASKFSQDPSKLQPTPGALKKFRETNWADVKSLITFYEETMYPIRVMHKEYKHHELTSFHIKDVLKRGLSAFKQSYLDQQQEEQAKVKAHMKKCDDFVSTAVKDAFDTAVCNDLANILRIGGEKHAHAHRMALKILDDMNMMKVPYNAATTEILQAITFNDGPFDNSPLLFEMIECPERGEVHVGTGSLERISDEILKLVSSRHQTPLDDGMLIRSPDTHPNLQRSPE
;
A
#
# COMPACT_ATOMS: atom_id res chain seq x y z
N MET A 1 12.61 30.81 27.81
CA MET A 1 11.62 30.83 26.70
C MET A 1 11.30 29.43 26.13
N LEU A 2 12.16 28.41 26.29
CA LEU A 2 11.93 27.04 25.80
C LEU A 2 10.75 26.26 26.45
N ARG A 3 10.40 26.53 27.73
CA ARG A 3 9.33 25.80 28.43
C ARG A 3 7.91 26.03 27.90
N ARG A 4 7.62 27.20 27.29
CA ARG A 4 6.29 27.48 26.73
C ARG A 4 6.06 26.80 25.38
N HIS A 5 7.11 26.56 24.60
CA HIS A 5 7.01 25.84 23.32
C HIS A 5 6.85 24.32 23.52
N ALA A 6 7.58 23.72 24.46
CA ALA A 6 7.49 22.28 24.76
C ALA A 6 6.09 21.81 25.22
N CYS A 7 5.33 22.68 25.89
CA CYS A 7 3.98 22.38 26.36
C CYS A 7 2.94 22.39 25.23
N SER A 8 3.17 23.21 24.19
CA SER A 8 2.34 23.30 22.99
C SER A 8 2.49 22.08 22.07
N THR A 9 3.68 21.46 22.05
CA THR A 9 4.04 20.37 21.14
C THR A 9 3.70 18.99 21.69
N ALA A 10 3.89 18.74 23.00
CA ALA A 10 3.44 17.50 23.65
C ALA A 10 1.91 17.33 23.58
N ALA A 11 1.17 18.44 23.73
CA ALA A 11 -0.28 18.49 23.52
C ALA A 11 -0.67 18.19 22.07
N CYS A 12 0.16 18.52 21.09
CA CYS A 12 -0.11 18.28 19.67
C CYS A 12 0.05 16.80 19.28
N VAL A 13 1.05 16.09 19.80
CA VAL A 13 1.27 14.66 19.53
C VAL A 13 0.30 13.75 20.27
N THR A 14 0.08 14.01 21.56
CA THR A 14 -1.00 13.34 22.31
C THR A 14 -2.36 13.68 21.73
N ALA A 15 -2.57 14.91 21.23
CA ALA A 15 -3.74 15.22 20.42
C ALA A 15 -3.76 14.32 19.18
N ILE A 16 -2.77 14.28 18.29
CA ILE A 16 -2.85 13.48 17.03
C ILE A 16 -3.16 12.00 17.29
N GLN A 17 -2.52 11.36 18.28
CA GLN A 17 -2.82 9.97 18.65
C GLN A 17 -4.21 9.81 19.29
N ALA A 18 -4.57 10.69 20.24
CA ALA A 18 -5.91 10.69 20.84
C ALA A 18 -7.01 11.05 19.83
N THR A 19 -6.71 11.87 18.82
CA THR A 19 -7.64 12.28 17.77
C THR A 19 -7.82 11.13 16.79
N ARG A 20 -6.77 10.42 16.37
CA ARG A 20 -6.90 9.18 15.58
C ARG A 20 -7.72 8.12 16.31
N ALA A 21 -7.40 7.85 17.58
CA ALA A 21 -8.20 6.93 18.39
C ALA A 21 -9.66 7.39 18.50
N ALA A 22 -9.91 8.69 18.74
CA ALA A 22 -11.24 9.26 18.76
C ALA A 22 -11.95 9.18 17.39
N HIS A 23 -11.24 9.27 16.27
CA HIS A 23 -11.79 9.17 14.92
C HIS A 23 -12.11 7.74 14.52
N SER A 24 -11.25 6.76 14.80
CA SER A 24 -11.56 5.34 14.57
C SER A 24 -12.68 4.86 15.50
N ILE A 25 -12.66 5.29 16.77
CA ILE A 25 -13.78 5.10 17.69
C ILE A 25 -15.03 5.79 17.16
N ALA A 26 -14.92 7.02 16.64
CA ALA A 26 -16.05 7.73 16.04
C ALA A 26 -16.59 7.02 14.80
N VAL A 27 -15.75 6.42 13.96
CA VAL A 27 -16.20 5.58 12.85
C VAL A 27 -16.97 4.38 13.40
N LEU A 28 -16.41 3.65 14.36
CA LEU A 28 -17.03 2.46 14.94
C LEU A 28 -18.31 2.76 15.73
N GLN A 29 -18.42 3.92 16.36
CA GLN A 29 -19.55 4.32 17.21
C GLN A 29 -20.62 5.12 16.46
N ASN A 30 -20.22 5.99 15.53
CA ASN A 30 -21.10 6.96 14.88
C ASN A 30 -21.50 6.55 13.46
N SER A 31 -20.85 5.55 12.85
CA SER A 31 -21.30 5.00 11.56
C SER A 31 -21.93 3.62 11.74
N THR A 32 -23.10 3.42 11.13
CA THR A 32 -23.79 2.14 11.14
C THR A 32 -23.12 1.21 10.12
N PRO A 33 -22.64 0.01 10.53
CA PRO A 33 -22.13 -0.98 9.59
C PRO A 33 -23.16 -1.28 8.51
N ALA A 34 -22.71 -1.31 7.26
CA ALA A 34 -23.58 -1.65 6.15
C ALA A 34 -24.05 -3.10 6.30
N THR A 35 -25.34 -3.34 6.10
CA THR A 35 -25.94 -4.69 6.12
C THR A 35 -25.74 -5.42 4.79
N THR A 36 -25.39 -4.68 3.74
CA THR A 36 -25.04 -5.19 2.41
C THR A 36 -23.72 -4.56 1.98
N ALA A 37 -22.87 -5.31 1.27
CA ALA A 37 -21.58 -4.79 0.82
C ALA A 37 -21.80 -3.62 -0.15
N LYS A 38 -21.25 -2.44 0.17
CA LYS A 38 -21.26 -1.31 -0.77
C LYS A 38 -20.42 -1.66 -2.02
N LYS A 39 -20.77 -1.03 -3.14
CA LYS A 39 -20.02 -1.12 -4.41
C LYS A 39 -18.61 -0.51 -4.26
N LEU A 40 -17.62 -1.18 -4.87
CA LEU A 40 -16.23 -0.72 -4.92
C LEU A 40 -16.06 0.52 -5.81
N GLY A 41 -15.00 1.29 -5.58
CA GLY A 41 -14.59 2.43 -6.41
C GLY A 41 -15.41 3.69 -6.19
N ASN A 42 -16.27 3.74 -5.16
CA ASN A 42 -17.00 4.94 -4.80
C ASN A 42 -16.20 5.74 -3.77
N ALA A 43 -15.81 6.96 -4.13
CA ALA A 43 -15.19 7.88 -3.19
C ALA A 43 -16.09 8.07 -1.96
N VAL A 44 -15.49 8.15 -0.78
CA VAL A 44 -16.23 8.46 0.45
C VAL A 44 -16.77 9.90 0.31
N PRO A 45 -18.09 10.14 0.38
CA PRO A 45 -18.63 11.48 0.35
C PRO A 45 -18.15 12.28 1.56
N LYS A 46 -17.87 13.58 1.38
CA LYS A 46 -17.46 14.47 2.49
C LYS A 46 -18.54 14.55 3.57
N GLU A 47 -19.80 14.33 3.20
CA GLU A 47 -20.96 14.22 4.08
C GLU A 47 -20.82 13.03 5.04
N GLU A 48 -20.37 11.87 4.56
CA GLU A 48 -20.15 10.69 5.40
C GLU A 48 -19.01 10.94 6.39
N VAL A 49 -17.92 11.57 5.94
CA VAL A 49 -16.78 11.95 6.80
C VAL A 49 -17.19 12.98 7.86
N ALA A 50 -17.95 13.99 7.47
CA ALA A 50 -18.42 15.04 8.37
C ALA A 50 -19.40 14.49 9.43
N ALA A 51 -20.28 13.58 9.03
CA ALA A 51 -21.24 12.92 9.92
C ALA A 51 -20.54 12.07 11.00
N VAL A 52 -19.52 11.28 10.63
CA VAL A 52 -18.70 10.53 11.59
C VAL A 52 -18.06 11.46 12.62
N ASN A 53 -17.58 12.60 12.14
CA ASN A 53 -16.89 13.60 12.94
C ASN A 53 -17.82 14.57 13.68
N LYS A 54 -19.14 14.43 13.53
CA LYS A 54 -20.18 15.28 14.13
C LYS A 54 -19.96 16.78 13.86
N VAL A 55 -19.47 17.11 12.66
CA VAL A 55 -19.26 18.50 12.20
C VAL A 55 -20.04 18.77 10.91
N PRO A 56 -20.50 20.00 10.66
CA PRO A 56 -21.02 20.38 9.34
C PRO A 56 -19.95 20.27 8.25
N VAL A 57 -20.33 19.76 7.07
CA VAL A 57 -19.43 19.61 5.90
C VAL A 57 -18.69 20.91 5.57
N ALA A 58 -19.37 22.05 5.66
CA ALA A 58 -18.83 23.37 5.34
C ALA A 58 -17.64 23.81 6.23
N ILE A 59 -17.46 23.18 7.39
CA ILE A 59 -16.36 23.48 8.30
C ILE A 59 -15.43 22.28 8.53
N LEU A 60 -15.66 21.15 7.86
CA LEU A 60 -14.87 19.92 8.04
C LEU A 60 -13.36 20.20 7.85
N GLU A 61 -12.98 20.85 6.75
CA GLU A 61 -11.58 21.18 6.46
C GLU A 61 -11.02 22.34 7.29
N LYS A 62 -11.88 23.07 8.01
CA LYS A 62 -11.48 24.13 8.95
C LYS A 62 -11.26 23.60 10.37
N VAL A 63 -11.97 22.52 10.73
CA VAL A 63 -11.99 21.93 12.08
C VAL A 63 -11.10 20.69 12.15
N CYS A 64 -11.02 19.90 11.08
CA CYS A 64 -10.25 18.67 11.01
C CYS A 64 -9.02 18.84 10.11
N ASN A 65 -7.85 18.41 10.59
CA ASN A 65 -6.63 18.35 9.80
C ASN A 65 -6.83 17.42 8.57
N PRO A 66 -6.33 17.76 7.37
CA PRO A 66 -6.40 16.91 6.18
C PRO A 66 -5.99 15.45 6.40
N ARG A 67 -4.99 15.19 7.25
CA ARG A 67 -4.55 13.83 7.59
C ARG A 67 -5.63 13.03 8.34
N LEU A 68 -6.39 13.71 9.21
CA LEU A 68 -7.49 13.10 9.97
C LEU A 68 -8.71 12.84 9.08
N VAL A 69 -8.95 13.71 8.10
CA VAL A 69 -9.98 13.50 7.07
C VAL A 69 -9.64 12.26 6.24
N ALA A 70 -8.41 12.18 5.71
CA ALA A 70 -7.94 11.01 4.94
C ALA A 70 -7.99 9.70 5.75
N PHE A 71 -7.65 9.77 7.04
CA PHE A 71 -7.74 8.62 7.93
C PHE A 71 -9.19 8.20 8.22
N THR A 72 -10.11 9.15 8.40
CA THR A 72 -11.54 8.85 8.57
C THR A 72 -12.11 8.22 7.28
N GLU A 73 -11.72 8.72 6.11
CA GLU A 73 -12.09 8.14 4.82
C GLU A 73 -11.61 6.69 4.70
N MET A 74 -10.35 6.43 5.10
CA MET A 74 -9.79 5.09 5.15
C MET A 74 -10.57 4.19 6.13
N ASP A 75 -10.83 4.61 7.35
CA ASP A 75 -11.48 3.76 8.36
C ASP A 75 -12.98 3.53 8.09
N LEU A 76 -13.65 4.43 7.36
CA LEU A 76 -15.02 4.23 6.91
C LEU A 76 -15.19 2.96 6.04
N ALA A 77 -14.12 2.45 5.44
CA ALA A 77 -14.14 1.14 4.77
C ALA A 77 -14.58 0.00 5.71
N ARG A 78 -14.28 0.07 7.02
CA ARG A 78 -14.69 -0.93 8.02
C ARG A 78 -16.19 -1.10 8.07
N THR A 79 -16.94 -0.01 7.98
CA THR A 79 -18.41 -0.04 8.03
C THR A 79 -19.01 -0.23 6.65
N ARG A 80 -18.44 0.37 5.61
CA ARG A 80 -18.92 0.23 4.22
C ARG A 80 -18.82 -1.20 3.68
N PHE A 81 -17.76 -1.91 4.04
CA PHE A 81 -17.47 -3.26 3.53
C PHE A 81 -17.53 -4.33 4.62
N ALA A 82 -18.15 -4.04 5.78
CA ALA A 82 -18.26 -4.98 6.90
C ALA A 82 -18.70 -6.40 6.50
N PRO A 83 -19.74 -6.58 5.65
CA PRO A 83 -20.18 -7.93 5.25
C PRO A 83 -19.12 -8.69 4.45
N LEU A 84 -18.36 -7.99 3.61
CA LEU A 84 -17.32 -8.57 2.78
C LEU A 84 -16.08 -8.89 3.60
N ILE A 85 -15.65 -7.96 4.47
CA ILE A 85 -14.52 -8.15 5.40
C ILE A 85 -14.77 -9.36 6.32
N ALA A 86 -16.00 -9.57 6.76
CA ALA A 86 -16.38 -10.71 7.61
C ALA A 86 -16.18 -12.08 6.94
N THR A 87 -16.02 -12.14 5.61
CA THR A 87 -15.73 -13.39 4.87
C THR A 87 -14.25 -13.77 4.85
N ILE A 88 -13.37 -12.92 5.37
CA ILE A 88 -11.93 -13.20 5.49
C ILE A 88 -11.72 -14.13 6.68
N THR A 89 -11.06 -15.26 6.44
CA THR A 89 -10.72 -16.26 7.46
C THR A 89 -9.28 -16.76 7.26
N ASP A 90 -8.70 -17.39 8.28
CA ASP A 90 -7.36 -17.99 8.18
C ASP A 90 -7.28 -19.21 7.25
N GLU A 91 -8.44 -19.78 6.89
CA GLU A 91 -8.52 -20.96 6.01
C GLU A 91 -8.27 -20.61 4.54
N VAL A 92 -8.40 -19.34 4.17
CA VAL A 92 -8.23 -18.89 2.79
C VAL A 92 -6.82 -18.35 2.58
N ASP A 93 -5.98 -19.17 1.95
CA ASP A 93 -4.69 -18.69 1.46
C ASP A 93 -4.84 -18.00 0.10
N TYR A 94 -4.85 -16.67 0.10
CA TYR A 94 -4.93 -15.86 -1.13
C TYR A 94 -3.75 -16.08 -2.08
N THR A 95 -2.59 -16.56 -1.59
CA THR A 95 -1.46 -16.90 -2.47
C THR A 95 -1.73 -18.14 -3.32
N SER A 96 -2.56 -19.07 -2.83
CA SER A 96 -2.98 -20.24 -3.61
C SER A 96 -3.89 -19.86 -4.79
N ILE A 97 -4.64 -18.75 -4.67
CA ILE A 97 -5.53 -18.25 -5.74
C ILE A 97 -4.69 -17.82 -6.94
N GLU A 98 -3.60 -17.09 -6.72
CA GLU A 98 -2.68 -16.69 -7.80
C GLU A 98 -2.15 -17.91 -8.56
N GLN A 99 -1.73 -18.95 -7.84
CA GLN A 99 -1.23 -20.19 -8.46
C GLN A 99 -2.33 -20.90 -9.27
N GLN A 100 -3.55 -20.95 -8.75
CA GLN A 100 -4.70 -21.52 -9.46
C GLN A 100 -5.01 -20.75 -10.74
N VAL A 101 -5.00 -19.41 -10.68
CA VAL A 101 -5.18 -18.56 -11.85
C VAL A 101 -4.06 -18.82 -12.86
N ALA A 102 -2.80 -18.79 -12.44
CA ALA A 102 -1.66 -19.07 -13.31
C ALA A 102 -1.77 -20.42 -14.03
N SER A 103 -2.22 -21.46 -13.32
CA SER A 103 -2.42 -22.80 -13.89
C SER A 103 -3.47 -22.81 -15.02
N LYS A 104 -4.57 -22.06 -14.89
CA LYS A 104 -5.64 -21.97 -15.90
C LYS A 104 -5.16 -21.29 -17.18
N PHE A 105 -4.34 -20.24 -17.06
CA PHE A 105 -3.81 -19.50 -18.20
C PHE A 105 -2.64 -20.23 -18.87
N SER A 106 -1.86 -21.01 -18.11
CA SER A 106 -0.78 -21.84 -18.67
C SER A 106 -1.29 -22.91 -19.64
N GLN A 107 -2.54 -23.37 -19.43
CA GLN A 107 -3.21 -24.34 -20.30
C GLN A 107 -3.78 -23.69 -21.58
N ASP A 108 -3.96 -22.36 -21.59
CA ASP A 108 -4.54 -21.64 -22.72
C ASP A 108 -3.95 -20.23 -22.87
N PRO A 109 -2.77 -20.11 -23.51
CA PRO A 109 -2.11 -18.82 -23.74
C PRO A 109 -2.94 -17.84 -24.57
N SER A 110 -3.95 -18.30 -25.32
CA SER A 110 -4.84 -17.43 -26.08
C SER A 110 -5.70 -16.53 -25.17
N LYS A 111 -5.85 -16.91 -23.90
CA LYS A 111 -6.53 -16.13 -22.87
C LYS A 111 -5.68 -15.02 -22.26
N LEU A 112 -4.41 -14.85 -22.65
CA LEU A 112 -3.56 -13.72 -22.21
C LEU A 112 -3.99 -12.38 -22.83
N GLN A 113 -5.26 -12.05 -22.70
CA GLN A 113 -5.86 -10.80 -23.13
C GLN A 113 -6.39 -10.05 -21.91
N PRO A 114 -6.42 -8.70 -21.95
CA PRO A 114 -7.04 -7.92 -20.89
C PRO A 114 -8.50 -8.33 -20.71
N THR A 115 -8.98 -8.39 -19.48
CA THR A 115 -10.39 -8.72 -19.21
C THR A 115 -11.26 -7.51 -19.58
N PRO A 116 -12.09 -7.58 -20.63
CA PRO A 116 -12.83 -6.41 -21.09
C PRO A 116 -13.85 -5.95 -20.06
N GLY A 117 -13.90 -4.64 -19.79
CA GLY A 117 -14.84 -4.06 -18.83
C GLY A 117 -14.59 -4.46 -17.37
N ALA A 118 -13.37 -4.89 -17.03
CA ALA A 118 -13.03 -5.30 -15.66
C ALA A 118 -13.32 -4.20 -14.63
N LEU A 119 -13.04 -2.94 -14.94
CA LEU A 119 -13.34 -1.82 -14.04
C LEU A 119 -14.83 -1.72 -13.72
N LYS A 120 -15.68 -1.85 -14.75
CA LYS A 120 -17.14 -1.87 -14.59
C LYS A 120 -17.57 -3.03 -13.72
N LYS A 121 -16.99 -4.23 -13.94
CA LYS A 121 -17.30 -5.41 -13.14
C LYS A 121 -16.91 -5.24 -11.67
N PHE A 122 -15.74 -4.67 -11.36
CA PHE A 122 -15.36 -4.34 -9.98
C PHE A 122 -16.40 -3.45 -9.29
N ARG A 123 -16.83 -2.38 -9.98
CA ARG A 123 -17.74 -1.37 -9.43
C ARG A 123 -19.20 -1.84 -9.32
N GLU A 124 -19.68 -2.64 -10.26
CA GLU A 124 -21.11 -2.98 -10.34
C GLU A 124 -21.47 -4.32 -9.70
N THR A 125 -20.48 -5.21 -9.51
CA THR A 125 -20.70 -6.54 -8.95
C THR A 125 -20.88 -6.46 -7.43
N ASN A 126 -21.94 -7.11 -6.93
CA ASN A 126 -22.14 -7.35 -5.50
C ASN A 126 -21.36 -8.60 -5.11
N TRP A 127 -20.10 -8.42 -4.71
CA TRP A 127 -19.22 -9.52 -4.34
C TRP A 127 -19.75 -10.24 -3.09
N ALA A 128 -19.90 -11.56 -3.20
CA ALA A 128 -20.41 -12.40 -2.11
C ALA A 128 -19.36 -12.58 -1.00
N ASP A 129 -18.09 -12.74 -1.40
CA ASP A 129 -16.98 -13.01 -0.51
C ASP A 129 -15.65 -12.49 -1.07
N VAL A 130 -14.67 -12.28 -0.20
CA VAL A 130 -13.35 -11.74 -0.59
C VAL A 130 -12.59 -12.72 -1.48
N LYS A 131 -12.79 -14.03 -1.35
CA LYS A 131 -12.12 -15.02 -2.20
C LYS A 131 -12.54 -14.86 -3.67
N SER A 132 -13.82 -14.66 -3.95
CA SER A 132 -14.36 -14.41 -5.29
C SER A 132 -13.83 -13.10 -5.88
N LEU A 133 -13.75 -12.05 -5.05
CA LEU A 133 -13.19 -10.75 -5.42
C LEU A 133 -11.71 -10.84 -5.78
N ILE A 134 -10.90 -11.50 -4.94
CA ILE A 134 -9.47 -11.68 -5.17
C ILE A 134 -9.19 -12.61 -6.34
N THR A 135 -10.03 -13.63 -6.58
CA THR A 135 -9.92 -14.46 -7.78
C THR A 135 -10.08 -13.62 -9.04
N PHE A 136 -11.09 -12.77 -9.10
CA PHE A 136 -11.29 -11.89 -10.26
C PHE A 136 -10.17 -10.85 -10.42
N TYR A 137 -9.66 -10.32 -9.30
CA TYR A 137 -8.50 -9.46 -9.30
C TYR A 137 -7.26 -10.15 -9.90
N GLU A 138 -6.96 -11.37 -9.45
CA GLU A 138 -5.84 -12.15 -9.97
C GLU A 138 -6.02 -12.52 -11.45
N GLU A 139 -7.22 -12.90 -11.88
CA GLU A 139 -7.53 -13.16 -13.30
C GLU A 139 -7.31 -11.91 -14.17
N THR A 140 -7.63 -10.72 -13.65
CA THR A 140 -7.45 -9.45 -14.36
C THR A 140 -5.98 -9.03 -14.39
N MET A 141 -5.26 -9.22 -13.29
CA MET A 141 -3.85 -8.85 -13.15
C MET A 141 -2.89 -9.80 -13.88
N TYR A 142 -3.24 -11.07 -14.02
CA TYR A 142 -2.36 -12.08 -14.60
C TYR A 142 -1.78 -11.69 -15.97
N PRO A 143 -2.59 -11.33 -17.01
CA PRO A 143 -2.04 -10.90 -18.30
C PRO A 143 -1.18 -9.63 -18.20
N ILE A 144 -1.52 -8.71 -17.29
CA ILE A 144 -0.75 -7.48 -17.05
C ILE A 144 0.63 -7.84 -16.49
N ARG A 145 0.70 -8.70 -15.47
CA ARG A 145 1.96 -9.12 -14.86
C ARG A 145 2.83 -9.93 -15.83
N VAL A 146 2.24 -10.76 -16.69
CA VAL A 146 2.98 -11.49 -17.73
C VAL A 146 3.62 -10.52 -18.73
N MET A 147 2.86 -9.55 -19.25
CA MET A 147 3.38 -8.56 -20.20
C MET A 147 4.40 -7.61 -19.56
N HIS A 148 4.23 -7.28 -18.28
CA HIS A 148 5.24 -6.52 -17.55
C HIS A 148 6.55 -7.32 -17.36
N LYS A 149 6.49 -8.64 -17.12
CA LYS A 149 7.67 -9.51 -17.09
C LYS A 149 8.38 -9.56 -18.44
N GLU A 150 7.63 -9.63 -19.54
CA GLU A 150 8.17 -9.57 -20.91
C GLU A 150 8.84 -8.22 -21.17
N TYR A 151 8.21 -7.11 -20.76
CA TYR A 151 8.83 -5.78 -20.81
C TYR A 151 10.17 -5.76 -20.07
N LYS A 152 10.22 -6.30 -18.84
CA LYS A 152 11.44 -6.34 -18.02
C LYS A 152 12.54 -7.19 -18.66
N HIS A 153 12.18 -8.29 -19.31
CA HIS A 153 13.13 -9.08 -20.08
C HIS A 153 13.76 -8.26 -21.22
N HIS A 154 12.93 -7.58 -22.02
CA HIS A 154 13.42 -6.72 -23.10
C HIS A 154 14.20 -5.49 -22.60
N GLU A 155 13.84 -4.95 -21.44
CA GLU A 155 14.56 -3.85 -20.79
C GLU A 155 15.99 -4.28 -20.44
N LEU A 156 16.17 -5.47 -19.86
CA LEU A 156 17.49 -6.05 -19.58
C LEU A 156 18.30 -6.27 -20.86
N THR A 157 17.68 -6.82 -21.91
CA THR A 157 18.33 -6.95 -23.23
C THR A 157 18.75 -5.58 -23.77
N SER A 158 17.92 -4.56 -23.62
CA SER A 158 18.23 -3.19 -24.04
C SER A 158 19.44 -2.62 -23.31
N PHE A 159 19.57 -2.87 -21.99
CA PHE A 159 20.74 -2.46 -21.23
C PHE A 159 22.02 -3.15 -21.71
N HIS A 160 21.97 -4.45 -21.96
CA HIS A 160 23.12 -5.18 -22.51
C HIS A 160 23.57 -4.61 -23.86
N ILE A 161 22.62 -4.38 -24.77
CA ILE A 161 22.90 -3.79 -26.09
C ILE A 161 23.49 -2.38 -25.94
N LYS A 162 22.93 -1.54 -25.05
CA LYS A 162 23.47 -0.19 -24.77
C LYS A 162 24.91 -0.23 -24.29
N ASP A 163 25.26 -1.17 -23.42
CA ASP A 163 26.63 -1.33 -22.93
C ASP A 163 27.60 -1.74 -24.04
N VAL A 164 27.19 -2.67 -24.92
CA VAL A 164 27.96 -3.07 -26.10
C VAL A 164 28.20 -1.88 -27.03
N LEU A 165 27.15 -1.13 -27.34
CA LEU A 165 27.23 0.07 -28.19
C LEU A 165 28.10 1.16 -27.56
N LYS A 166 28.07 1.33 -26.23
CA LYS A 166 28.91 2.29 -25.51
C LYS A 166 30.40 1.95 -25.57
N ARG A 167 30.76 0.67 -25.53
CA ARG A 167 32.15 0.22 -25.71
C ARG A 167 32.64 0.46 -27.14
N GLY A 168 31.74 0.36 -28.13
CA GLY A 168 31.98 0.78 -29.50
C GLY A 168 33.16 0.08 -30.17
N LEU A 169 33.82 0.78 -31.09
CA LEU A 169 34.91 0.24 -31.92
C LEU A 169 36.17 -0.15 -31.12
N SER A 170 36.28 0.29 -29.86
CA SER A 170 37.39 -0.10 -28.99
C SER A 170 37.36 -1.59 -28.61
N ALA A 171 36.19 -2.23 -28.68
CA ALA A 171 36.01 -3.62 -28.28
C ALA A 171 35.38 -4.50 -29.38
N PHE A 172 34.72 -3.92 -30.39
CA PHE A 172 33.96 -4.67 -31.39
C PHE A 172 34.14 -4.15 -32.82
N LYS A 173 33.86 -5.00 -33.82
CA LYS A 173 33.87 -4.63 -35.24
C LYS A 173 32.62 -3.83 -35.60
N GLN A 174 32.73 -2.93 -36.58
CA GLN A 174 31.61 -2.09 -37.05
C GLN A 174 30.37 -2.91 -37.42
N SER A 175 30.54 -4.00 -38.18
CA SER A 175 29.42 -4.86 -38.60
C SER A 175 28.63 -5.47 -37.44
N TYR A 176 29.29 -5.74 -36.31
CA TYR A 176 28.61 -6.21 -35.10
C TYR A 176 27.87 -5.07 -34.39
N LEU A 177 28.47 -3.88 -34.34
CA LEU A 177 27.81 -2.70 -33.76
C LEU A 177 26.56 -2.31 -34.55
N ASP A 178 26.60 -2.38 -35.88
CA ASP A 178 25.44 -2.13 -36.74
C ASP A 178 24.31 -3.13 -36.45
N GLN A 179 24.64 -4.42 -36.33
CA GLN A 179 23.68 -5.47 -35.93
C GLN A 179 23.07 -5.18 -34.55
N GLN A 180 23.88 -4.72 -33.59
CA GLN A 180 23.41 -4.36 -32.25
C GLN A 180 22.49 -3.13 -32.25
N GLN A 181 22.71 -2.16 -33.15
CA GLN A 181 21.80 -1.01 -33.32
C GLN A 181 20.45 -1.44 -33.89
N GLU A 182 20.43 -2.31 -34.90
CA GLU A 182 19.19 -2.87 -35.44
C GLU A 182 18.42 -3.65 -34.38
N GLU A 183 19.12 -4.49 -33.60
CA GLU A 183 18.51 -5.24 -32.53
C GLU A 183 17.98 -4.33 -31.42
N GLN A 184 18.68 -3.23 -31.11
CA GLN A 184 18.18 -2.23 -30.18
C GLN A 184 16.85 -1.61 -30.64
N ALA A 185 16.70 -1.35 -31.94
CA ALA A 185 15.47 -0.81 -32.50
C ALA A 185 14.31 -1.80 -32.36
N LYS A 186 14.55 -3.10 -32.63
CA LYS A 186 13.54 -4.15 -32.44
C LYS A 186 13.15 -4.28 -30.97
N VAL A 187 14.12 -4.36 -30.06
CA VAL A 187 13.88 -4.46 -28.61
C VAL A 187 13.06 -3.27 -28.11
N LYS A 188 13.39 -2.05 -28.53
CA LYS A 188 12.59 -0.85 -28.20
C LYS A 188 11.15 -0.94 -28.72
N ALA A 189 10.94 -1.46 -29.92
CA ALA A 189 9.61 -1.66 -30.46
C ALA A 189 8.81 -2.70 -29.66
N HIS A 190 9.44 -3.79 -29.22
CA HIS A 190 8.82 -4.78 -28.33
C HIS A 190 8.47 -4.19 -26.97
N MET A 191 9.39 -3.47 -26.33
CA MET A 191 9.13 -2.77 -25.07
C MET A 191 7.93 -1.81 -25.18
N LYS A 192 7.85 -1.05 -26.28
CA LYS A 192 6.71 -0.15 -26.52
C LYS A 192 5.40 -0.91 -26.63
N LYS A 193 5.36 -2.03 -27.36
CA LYS A 193 4.15 -2.87 -27.46
C LYS A 193 3.70 -3.38 -26.08
N CYS A 194 4.63 -3.80 -25.22
CA CYS A 194 4.30 -4.23 -23.87
C CYS A 194 3.75 -3.08 -23.01
N ASP A 195 4.37 -1.90 -23.04
CA ASP A 195 3.91 -0.74 -22.27
C ASP A 195 2.54 -0.24 -22.78
N ASP A 196 2.32 -0.22 -24.10
CA ASP A 196 1.03 0.11 -24.72
C ASP A 196 -0.07 -0.89 -24.31
N PHE A 197 0.24 -2.19 -24.29
CA PHE A 197 -0.67 -3.23 -23.81
C PHE A 197 -1.02 -3.03 -22.33
N VAL A 198 -0.01 -2.88 -21.46
CA VAL A 198 -0.20 -2.68 -20.02
C VAL A 198 -1.00 -1.41 -19.76
N SER A 199 -0.67 -0.29 -20.39
CA SER A 199 -1.38 0.98 -20.23
C SER A 199 -2.85 0.87 -20.62
N THR A 200 -3.14 0.17 -21.73
CA THR A 200 -4.51 -0.04 -22.20
C THR A 200 -5.29 -0.95 -21.25
N ALA A 201 -4.69 -2.07 -20.85
CA ALA A 201 -5.30 -3.03 -19.93
C ALA A 201 -5.62 -2.39 -18.57
N VAL A 202 -4.69 -1.59 -18.02
CA VAL A 202 -4.86 -0.90 -16.74
C VAL A 202 -6.00 0.11 -16.81
N LYS A 203 -6.07 0.93 -17.87
CA LYS A 203 -7.14 1.93 -18.04
C LYS A 203 -8.55 1.31 -18.04
N ASP A 204 -8.68 0.12 -18.59
CA ASP A 204 -9.96 -0.60 -18.66
C ASP A 204 -10.29 -1.41 -17.40
N ALA A 205 -9.31 -1.63 -16.54
CA ALA A 205 -9.42 -2.54 -15.39
C ALA A 205 -9.38 -1.86 -14.03
N PHE A 206 -8.55 -0.83 -13.86
CA PHE A 206 -8.20 -0.30 -12.55
C PHE A 206 -8.19 1.23 -12.51
N ASP A 207 -8.58 1.75 -11.36
CA ASP A 207 -8.36 3.13 -10.95
C ASP A 207 -7.96 3.18 -9.47
N THR A 208 -7.53 4.35 -9.01
CA THR A 208 -7.09 4.56 -7.63
C THR A 208 -8.17 4.20 -6.61
N ALA A 209 -9.45 4.45 -6.89
CA ALA A 209 -10.52 4.21 -5.92
C ALA A 209 -10.78 2.71 -5.72
N VAL A 210 -10.84 1.94 -6.82
CA VAL A 210 -10.99 0.48 -6.77
C VAL A 210 -9.78 -0.17 -6.10
N CYS A 211 -8.56 0.25 -6.45
CA CYS A 211 -7.36 -0.27 -5.82
C CYS A 211 -7.28 0.06 -4.32
N ASN A 212 -7.65 1.28 -3.92
CA ASN A 212 -7.71 1.67 -2.52
C ASN A 212 -8.74 0.84 -1.74
N ASP A 213 -9.95 0.65 -2.28
CA ASP A 213 -10.97 -0.17 -1.62
C ASP A 213 -10.49 -1.62 -1.45
N LEU A 214 -9.91 -2.23 -2.50
CA LEU A 214 -9.34 -3.58 -2.43
C LEU A 214 -8.25 -3.71 -1.37
N ALA A 215 -7.25 -2.83 -1.41
CA ALA A 215 -6.13 -2.83 -0.47
C ALA A 215 -6.61 -2.60 0.97
N ASN A 216 -7.57 -1.70 1.18
CA ASN A 216 -8.06 -1.35 2.50
C ASN A 216 -8.98 -2.43 3.11
N ILE A 217 -9.82 -3.10 2.30
CA ILE A 217 -10.59 -4.29 2.74
C ILE A 217 -9.63 -5.37 3.28
N LEU A 218 -8.59 -5.68 2.51
CA LEU A 218 -7.59 -6.68 2.88
C LEU A 218 -6.71 -6.23 4.04
N ARG A 219 -6.38 -4.93 4.15
CA ARG A 219 -5.70 -4.36 5.33
C ARG A 219 -6.50 -4.64 6.59
N ILE A 220 -7.79 -4.32 6.59
CA ILE A 220 -8.66 -4.50 7.75
C ILE A 220 -8.74 -5.99 8.12
N GLY A 221 -8.93 -6.89 7.15
CA GLY A 221 -8.86 -8.33 7.40
C GLY A 221 -7.48 -8.80 7.87
N GLY A 222 -6.43 -8.13 7.39
CA GLY A 222 -5.02 -8.38 7.67
C GLY A 222 -4.63 -8.16 9.13
N GLU A 223 -5.40 -7.36 9.87
CA GLU A 223 -5.22 -7.16 11.32
C GLU A 223 -5.33 -8.47 12.11
N LYS A 224 -6.06 -9.46 11.57
CA LYS A 224 -6.24 -10.79 12.16
C LYS A 224 -5.67 -11.91 11.30
N HIS A 225 -5.62 -11.74 9.99
CA HIS A 225 -5.33 -12.80 9.03
C HIS A 225 -4.11 -12.46 8.17
N ALA A 226 -2.97 -13.13 8.41
CA ALA A 226 -1.71 -12.82 7.75
C ALA A 226 -1.77 -12.93 6.21
N HIS A 227 -2.56 -13.85 5.67
CA HIS A 227 -2.74 -13.99 4.22
C HIS A 227 -3.43 -12.79 3.59
N ALA A 228 -4.40 -12.18 4.27
CA ALA A 228 -5.06 -10.96 3.80
C ALA A 228 -4.10 -9.76 3.81
N HIS A 229 -3.28 -9.64 4.86
CA HIS A 229 -2.26 -8.61 4.96
C HIS A 229 -1.25 -8.67 3.80
N ARG A 230 -0.71 -9.86 3.49
CA ARG A 230 0.21 -10.05 2.35
C ARG A 230 -0.44 -9.67 1.02
N MET A 231 -1.70 -10.02 0.85
CA MET A 231 -2.45 -9.65 -0.36
C MET A 231 -2.63 -8.13 -0.45
N ALA A 232 -2.87 -7.44 0.67
CA ALA A 232 -2.97 -5.97 0.70
C ALA A 232 -1.67 -5.29 0.22
N LEU A 233 -0.51 -5.77 0.70
CA LEU A 233 0.81 -5.33 0.24
C LEU A 233 0.99 -5.56 -1.27
N LYS A 234 0.60 -6.74 -1.76
CA LYS A 234 0.69 -7.09 -3.17
C LYS A 234 -0.12 -6.14 -4.04
N ILE A 235 -1.35 -5.80 -3.65
CA ILE A 235 -2.19 -4.86 -4.41
C ILE A 235 -1.52 -3.49 -4.52
N LEU A 236 -0.92 -2.99 -3.45
CA LEU A 236 -0.19 -1.72 -3.49
C LEU A 236 1.06 -1.79 -4.37
N ASP A 237 1.82 -2.89 -4.32
CA ASP A 237 2.96 -3.09 -5.21
C ASP A 237 2.52 -3.16 -6.69
N ASP A 238 1.42 -3.86 -6.96
CA ASP A 238 0.82 -3.91 -8.29
C ASP A 238 0.39 -2.52 -8.77
N MET A 239 -0.08 -1.61 -7.89
CA MET A 239 -0.39 -0.22 -8.29
C MET A 239 0.85 0.52 -8.80
N ASN A 240 2.04 0.29 -8.22
CA ASN A 240 3.30 0.85 -8.73
C ASN A 240 3.57 0.35 -10.15
N MET A 241 3.48 -0.97 -10.36
CA MET A 241 3.67 -1.59 -11.68
C MET A 241 2.69 -1.04 -12.72
N MET A 242 1.42 -0.91 -12.34
CA MET A 242 0.35 -0.41 -13.20
C MET A 242 0.41 1.10 -13.44
N LYS A 243 1.27 1.84 -12.73
CA LYS A 243 1.34 3.30 -12.76
C LYS A 243 -0.01 3.96 -12.40
N VAL A 244 -0.80 3.32 -11.52
CA VAL A 244 -2.04 3.93 -10.99
C VAL A 244 -1.66 5.03 -10.00
N PRO A 245 -2.18 6.26 -10.15
CA PRO A 245 -1.74 7.38 -9.33
C PRO A 245 -2.15 7.21 -7.85
N TYR A 246 -1.27 7.64 -6.95
CA TYR A 246 -1.52 7.62 -5.50
C TYR A 246 -2.20 8.91 -5.07
N ASN A 247 -3.23 8.77 -4.24
CA ASN A 247 -3.85 9.91 -3.54
C ASN A 247 -3.54 9.84 -2.04
N ALA A 248 -4.00 10.84 -1.28
CA ALA A 248 -3.74 10.91 0.15
C ALA A 248 -4.21 9.65 0.91
N ALA A 249 -5.37 9.08 0.53
CA ALA A 249 -5.86 7.85 1.12
C ALA A 249 -4.97 6.65 0.77
N THR A 250 -4.43 6.56 -0.46
CA THR A 250 -3.48 5.51 -0.85
C THR A 250 -2.22 5.56 0.02
N THR A 251 -1.71 6.76 0.30
CA THR A 251 -0.53 6.93 1.15
C THR A 251 -0.79 6.48 2.59
N GLU A 252 -1.95 6.84 3.16
CA GLU A 252 -2.34 6.39 4.50
C GLU A 252 -2.57 4.87 4.56
N ILE A 253 -3.18 4.28 3.52
CA ILE A 253 -3.34 2.82 3.39
C ILE A 253 -1.98 2.12 3.33
N LEU A 254 -1.05 2.62 2.51
CA LEU A 254 0.31 2.09 2.40
C LEU A 254 1.03 2.15 3.74
N GLN A 255 1.01 3.30 4.42
CA GLN A 255 1.61 3.43 5.75
C GLN A 255 1.02 2.42 6.73
N ALA A 256 -0.31 2.35 6.81
CA ALA A 256 -0.97 1.44 7.74
C ALA A 256 -0.69 -0.04 7.44
N ILE A 257 -0.65 -0.43 6.16
CA ILE A 257 -0.29 -1.79 5.75
C ILE A 257 1.18 -2.07 6.05
N THR A 258 2.12 -1.21 5.66
CA THR A 258 3.56 -1.46 5.84
C THR A 258 3.93 -1.69 7.31
N PHE A 259 3.28 -0.97 8.23
CA PHE A 259 3.51 -1.13 9.66
C PHE A 259 2.58 -2.16 10.33
N ASN A 260 1.66 -2.77 9.58
CA ASN A 260 0.58 -3.59 10.12
C ASN A 260 -0.18 -2.88 11.26
N ASP A 261 -0.42 -1.58 11.09
CA ASP A 261 -1.10 -0.75 12.06
C ASP A 261 -2.57 -1.18 12.17
N GLY A 262 -3.00 -1.44 13.41
CA GLY A 262 -4.41 -1.60 13.72
C GLY A 262 -5.18 -0.27 13.59
N PRO A 263 -6.50 -0.28 13.84
CA PRO A 263 -7.34 0.92 13.76
C PRO A 263 -6.84 2.09 14.60
N PHE A 264 -6.11 1.84 15.68
CA PHE A 264 -5.70 2.89 16.62
C PHE A 264 -4.22 3.22 16.57
N ASP A 265 -3.48 2.60 15.63
CA ASP A 265 -2.02 2.69 15.58
C ASP A 265 -1.55 3.80 14.62
N ASN A 266 -0.34 4.32 14.89
CA ASN A 266 0.33 5.30 14.05
C ASN A 266 1.84 5.11 14.14
N SER A 267 2.30 3.99 13.61
CA SER A 267 3.71 3.64 13.61
C SER A 267 4.59 4.64 12.84
N PRO A 268 4.18 5.26 11.71
CA PRO A 268 5.00 6.31 11.08
C PRO A 268 5.36 7.45 12.04
N LEU A 269 4.41 7.90 12.87
CA LEU A 269 4.66 8.92 13.90
C LEU A 269 5.62 8.40 14.98
N LEU A 270 5.49 7.13 15.38
CA LEU A 270 6.40 6.52 16.35
C LEU A 270 7.82 6.40 15.79
N PHE A 271 7.99 6.08 14.50
CA PHE A 271 9.28 6.04 13.82
C PHE A 271 9.88 7.45 13.64
N GLU A 272 9.08 8.44 13.24
CA GLU A 272 9.54 9.84 13.17
C GLU A 272 10.02 10.35 14.55
N MET A 273 9.38 9.91 15.64
CA MET A 273 9.82 10.20 17.02
C MET A 273 11.16 9.54 17.37
N ILE A 274 11.50 8.38 16.78
CA ILE A 274 12.75 7.66 17.03
C ILE A 274 13.90 8.21 16.16
N GLU A 275 13.64 8.49 14.89
CA GLU A 275 14.68 8.85 13.91
C GLU A 275 15.11 10.32 13.96
N CYS A 276 14.26 11.21 14.49
CA CYS A 276 14.55 12.64 14.56
C CYS A 276 14.20 13.27 15.93
N PRO A 277 14.81 12.82 17.04
CA PRO A 277 14.58 13.41 18.36
C PRO A 277 15.02 14.89 18.42
N GLU A 278 16.00 15.28 17.59
CA GLU A 278 16.59 16.62 17.57
C GLU A 278 15.77 17.69 16.84
N ARG A 279 14.66 17.33 16.18
CA ARG A 279 13.71 18.33 15.65
C ARG A 279 12.89 19.03 16.75
N GLY A 280 13.14 18.72 18.03
CA GLY A 280 12.70 19.53 19.17
C GLY A 280 11.20 19.56 19.43
N GLU A 281 10.42 18.71 18.77
CA GLU A 281 8.96 18.83 18.70
C GLU A 281 8.17 17.86 19.59
N VAL A 282 8.77 17.09 20.50
CA VAL A 282 7.98 16.29 21.45
C VAL A 282 8.69 16.06 22.78
N HIS A 283 8.01 16.33 23.90
CA HIS A 283 8.43 15.89 25.22
C HIS A 283 7.71 14.56 25.52
N VAL A 284 8.45 13.46 25.54
CA VAL A 284 7.92 12.12 25.82
C VAL A 284 8.32 11.78 27.25
N GLY A 285 7.39 11.75 28.19
CA GLY A 285 7.62 11.29 29.56
C GLY A 285 8.65 12.08 30.41
N THR A 286 8.72 11.75 31.69
CA THR A 286 9.78 12.24 32.61
C THR A 286 10.96 11.28 32.72
N GLY A 287 10.99 10.24 31.88
CA GLY A 287 12.08 9.26 31.81
C GLY A 287 13.28 9.78 31.03
N SER A 288 14.41 9.07 31.10
CA SER A 288 15.55 9.38 30.24
C SER A 288 15.23 9.03 28.78
N LEU A 289 15.81 9.77 27.83
CA LEU A 289 15.60 9.59 26.39
C LEU A 289 15.86 8.15 25.93
N GLU A 290 16.84 7.49 26.56
CA GLU A 290 17.15 6.08 26.35
C GLU A 290 15.93 5.23 26.71
N ARG A 291 15.41 5.36 27.93
CA ARG A 291 14.24 4.60 28.42
C ARG A 291 13.00 4.75 27.55
N ILE A 292 12.74 5.96 27.07
CA ILE A 292 11.62 6.24 26.16
C ILE A 292 11.83 5.54 24.84
N SER A 293 13.02 5.67 24.26
CA SER A 293 13.35 4.99 23.01
C SER A 293 13.24 3.49 23.16
N ASP A 294 13.61 2.94 24.30
CA ASP A 294 13.57 1.51 24.58
C ASP A 294 12.14 0.98 24.70
N GLU A 295 11.24 1.75 25.32
CA GLU A 295 9.82 1.45 25.39
C GLU A 295 9.17 1.50 24.00
N ILE A 296 9.54 2.48 23.18
CA ILE A 296 9.05 2.57 21.80
C ILE A 296 9.62 1.44 20.94
N LEU A 297 10.91 1.10 21.07
CA LEU A 297 11.53 -0.03 20.36
C LEU A 297 10.89 -1.37 20.76
N LYS A 298 10.53 -1.55 22.04
CA LYS A 298 9.74 -2.71 22.50
C LYS A 298 8.34 -2.73 21.90
N LEU A 299 7.69 -1.58 21.80
CA LEU A 299 6.38 -1.46 21.18
C LEU A 299 6.45 -1.80 19.68
N VAL A 300 7.40 -1.22 18.95
CA VAL A 300 7.71 -1.49 17.53
C VAL A 300 8.03 -2.97 17.32
N SER A 301 8.93 -3.54 18.11
CA SER A 301 9.27 -4.97 18.07
C SER A 301 8.06 -5.88 18.28
N SER A 302 7.27 -5.62 19.32
CA SER A 302 6.08 -6.43 19.63
C SER A 302 5.03 -6.38 18.52
N ARG A 303 4.88 -5.23 17.86
CA ARG A 303 3.90 -4.99 16.79
C ARG A 303 4.34 -5.54 15.44
N HIS A 304 5.64 -5.47 15.13
CA HIS A 304 6.19 -5.94 13.86
C HIS A 304 6.84 -7.32 13.96
N GLN A 305 6.66 -8.03 15.08
CA GLN A 305 7.26 -9.35 15.36
C GLN A 305 8.78 -9.39 15.11
N THR A 306 9.45 -8.25 15.28
CA THR A 306 10.87 -8.13 14.99
C THR A 306 11.66 -8.44 16.26
N PRO A 307 12.55 -9.43 16.27
CA PRO A 307 13.26 -9.84 17.48
C PRO A 307 14.14 -8.69 18.03
N LEU A 308 14.04 -8.47 19.35
CA LEU A 308 14.94 -7.59 20.11
C LEU A 308 15.96 -8.44 20.86
N ASP A 309 17.23 -8.05 20.79
CA ASP A 309 18.31 -8.62 21.62
C ASP A 309 18.31 -7.96 23.01
N ASP A 310 18.39 -8.75 24.09
CA ASP A 310 18.46 -8.43 25.54
C ASP A 310 18.19 -6.96 25.94
N GLY A 311 17.12 -6.39 25.41
CA GLY A 311 16.60 -5.08 25.80
C GLY A 311 16.45 -4.01 24.72
N MET A 312 17.14 -4.00 23.56
CA MET A 312 17.25 -2.70 22.83
C MET A 312 17.66 -2.63 21.35
N LEU A 313 17.87 -3.75 20.64
CA LEU A 313 18.33 -3.71 19.24
C LEU A 313 17.39 -4.46 18.30
N ILE A 314 16.82 -3.76 17.30
CA ILE A 314 15.99 -4.35 16.24
C ILE A 314 16.92 -5.06 15.24
N ARG A 315 16.80 -6.39 15.11
CA ARG A 315 17.46 -7.13 14.02
C ARG A 315 16.46 -7.46 12.92
N SER A 316 16.51 -6.74 11.80
CA SER A 316 16.04 -7.24 10.52
C SER A 316 17.17 -7.09 9.47
N PRO A 317 17.41 -8.10 8.62
CA PRO A 317 18.37 -7.99 7.51
C PRO A 317 18.05 -6.84 6.54
N ASP A 318 16.81 -6.32 6.58
CA ASP A 318 16.31 -5.24 5.73
C ASP A 318 16.18 -3.88 6.47
N THR A 319 16.74 -3.74 7.68
CA THR A 319 16.63 -2.47 8.44
C THR A 319 17.66 -1.44 7.96
N HIS A 320 17.24 -0.18 7.80
CA HIS A 320 18.10 0.95 7.45
C HIS A 320 19.24 1.12 8.47
N PRO A 321 20.50 1.42 8.05
CA PRO A 321 21.67 1.49 8.94
C PRO A 321 21.53 2.46 10.12
N ASN A 322 20.73 3.51 9.97
CA ASN A 322 20.51 4.51 11.04
C ASN A 322 19.55 4.04 12.15
N LEU A 323 18.81 2.95 11.93
CA LEU A 323 17.98 2.30 12.97
C LEU A 323 18.75 1.19 13.70
N GLN A 324 19.93 0.83 13.19
CA GLN A 324 20.88 -0.02 13.88
C GLN A 324 21.67 0.89 14.83
N ARG A 325 21.30 0.91 16.12
CA ARG A 325 22.19 1.52 17.10
C ARG A 325 23.51 0.74 17.06
N SER A 326 24.59 1.45 16.76
CA SER A 326 25.94 0.93 16.95
C SER A 326 26.09 0.50 18.42
N PRO A 327 26.82 -0.58 18.71
CA PRO A 327 27.22 -0.92 20.08
C PRO A 327 28.16 0.11 20.74
N GLU A 328 28.52 1.18 20.02
CA GLU A 328 29.39 2.28 20.47
C GLU A 328 28.60 3.44 21.10
#